data_AF-A0A529Y4H1-F1
#
_entry.id   AF-A0A529Y4H1-F1
#
_cell.length_a   1.000
_cell.length_b   1.000
_cell.length_c   1.000
_cell.angle_alpha   90.00
_cell.angle_beta   90.00
_cell.angle_gamma   90.00
#
_symmetry.space_group_name_H-M   'P 1'
#
loop_
_entity.id
_entity.type
_entity.pdbx_description
1 polymer ?
#
loop_
_entity_poly.entity_id
_entity_poly.type
_entity_poly.pdbx_seq_one_letter_code
_entity_poly.pdbx_strand_id
1 'polypeptide(L)' 'TQALIQSRHAVVLTTGANTYERYVRQFGNECDAPYVPMVDYVPTRDGQCMVYRCEEPAPMVPD' A
#
# COMPACT_ATOMS: atom_id res chain seq x y z
N THR A 1 -10.21 7.34 -0.98
CA THR A 1 -9.11 6.72 -0.22
C THR A 1 -7.74 7.30 -0.56
N GLN A 2 -7.36 7.37 -1.84
CA GLN A 2 -6.04 7.85 -2.28
C GLN A 2 -5.67 9.26 -1.78
N ALA A 3 -6.61 10.21 -1.76
CA ALA A 3 -6.37 11.56 -1.21
C ALA A 3 -6.00 11.58 0.28
N LEU A 4 -6.53 10.63 1.08
CA LEU A 4 -6.18 10.50 2.49
C LEU A 4 -4.75 9.96 2.65
N ILE A 5 -4.37 8.98 1.83
CA ILE A 5 -3.01 8.42 1.81
C ILE A 5 -2.00 9.51 1.44
N GLN A 6 -2.30 10.28 0.39
CA GLN A 6 -1.40 11.35 -0.07
C GLN A 6 -1.23 12.47 0.96
N SER A 7 -2.32 12.86 1.65
CA SER A 7 -2.26 13.92 2.66
C SER A 7 -1.66 13.47 4.00
N ARG A 8 -1.89 12.22 4.40
CA ARG A 8 -1.44 11.68 5.70
C ARG A 8 -0.19 10.82 5.60
N HIS A 9 0.37 10.66 4.40
CA HIS A 9 1.54 9.85 4.07
C HIS A 9 1.33 8.34 4.21
N ALA A 10 0.68 7.92 5.29
CA ALA A 10 0.26 6.55 5.55
C ALA A 10 -1.09 6.52 6.28
N VAL A 11 -1.91 5.52 5.98
CA VAL A 11 -3.20 5.28 6.65
C VAL A 11 -3.44 3.79 6.85
N VAL A 12 -4.18 3.44 7.90
CA VAL A 12 -4.65 2.07 8.12
C VAL A 12 -6.08 1.97 7.59
N LEU A 13 -6.33 0.98 6.73
CA LEU A 13 -7.65 0.66 6.23
C LEU A 13 -8.05 -0.75 6.66
N THR A 14 -9.33 -0.93 6.94
CA THR A 14 -9.92 -2.26 7.12
C THR A 14 -10.17 -2.86 5.74
N THR A 15 -9.58 -4.02 5.44
CA THR A 15 -9.73 -4.72 4.13
C THR A 15 -10.67 -5.92 4.23
N GLY A 16 -11.20 -6.21 5.41
CA GLY A 16 -12.09 -7.32 5.69
C GLY A 16 -12.64 -7.21 7.11
N ALA A 17 -13.35 -8.25 7.57
CA ALA A 17 -14.03 -8.24 8.87
C ALA A 17 -13.07 -8.06 10.06
N ASN A 18 -11.79 -8.45 9.92
CA ASN A 18 -10.77 -8.34 10.97
C ASN A 18 -9.34 -8.10 10.42
N THR A 19 -9.21 -7.66 9.17
CA THR A 19 -7.90 -7.43 8.55
C THR A 19 -7.67 -5.94 8.40
N TYR A 20 -6.53 -5.48 8.93
CA TYR A 20 -6.08 -4.12 8.81
C TYR A 20 -4.80 -4.12 7.98
N GLU A 21 -4.75 -3.24 6.99
CA GLU A 21 -3.57 -3.04 6.17
C GLU A 21 -3.17 -1.58 6.19
N ARG A 22 -1.87 -1.34 6.24
CA ARG A 22 -1.27 0.00 6.20
C ARG A 22 -0.89 0.31 4.76
N TYR A 23 -1.47 1.37 4.23
CA TYR A 23 -1.19 1.89 2.90
C TYR A 23 -0.38 3.18 2.98
N VAL A 24 0.56 3.33 2.06
CA VAL A 24 1.50 4.44 1.97
C VAL A 24 1.35 5.15 0.63
N ARG A 25 1.91 6.35 0.52
CA ARG A 25 2.08 7.03 -0.78
C ARG A 25 3.17 6.35 -1.61
N GLN A 26 3.11 6.53 -2.93
CA GLN A 26 4.10 5.97 -3.86
C GLN A 26 5.52 6.48 -3.62
N PHE A 27 5.66 7.77 -3.31
CA PHE A 27 6.94 8.44 -3.15
C PHE A 27 7.05 9.03 -1.75
N GLY A 28 8.03 8.57 -0.99
CA GLY A 28 8.29 9.02 0.37
C GLY A 28 9.15 8.03 1.16
N ASN A 29 9.23 8.24 2.47
CA ASN A 29 10.07 7.45 3.39
C ASN A 29 9.23 6.63 4.37
N GLU A 30 8.04 6.21 3.93
CA GLU A 30 7.09 5.49 4.79
C GLU A 30 7.36 3.97 4.85
N CYS A 31 8.23 3.46 3.97
CA CYS A 31 8.73 2.10 3.99
C CYS A 31 10.18 2.09 4.49
N ASP A 32 10.44 1.29 5.52
CA ASP A 32 11.79 1.04 6.01
C ASP A 32 12.49 0.03 5.10
N ALA A 33 13.81 0.16 4.92
CA ALA A 33 14.57 -0.85 4.16
C ALA A 33 14.44 -2.24 4.83
N PRO A 34 14.29 -3.34 4.06
CA PRO A 34 14.38 -3.43 2.60
C PRO A 34 13.05 -3.21 1.83
N TYR A 35 11.98 -2.81 2.52
CA TYR A 35 10.65 -2.70 1.94
C TYR A 35 10.53 -1.51 0.99
N VAL A 36 9.79 -1.70 -0.10
CA VAL A 36 9.49 -0.65 -1.08
C VAL A 36 7.99 -0.52 -1.31
N PRO A 37 7.48 0.65 -1.73
CA PRO A 37 6.07 0.82 -2.07
C PRO A 37 5.70 -0.02 -3.30
N MET A 38 4.90 -1.07 -3.09
CA MET A 38 4.37 -1.95 -4.14
C MET A 38 2.88 -1.69 -4.33
N VAL A 39 2.41 -1.82 -5.57
CA VAL A 39 1.00 -1.60 -5.92
C VAL A 39 0.13 -2.69 -5.31
N ASP A 40 -0.98 -2.28 -4.71
CA ASP A 40 -2.05 -3.15 -4.22
C ASP A 40 -3.43 -2.57 -4.59
N TYR A 41 -4.48 -3.38 -4.50
CA TYR A 41 -5.84 -3.01 -4.86
C TYR A 41 -6.83 -3.34 -3.75
N VAL A 42 -7.38 -2.30 -3.12
CA VAL A 42 -8.43 -2.49 -2.10
C VAL A 42 -9.82 -2.51 -2.73
N PRO A 43 -10.70 -3.43 -2.33
CA PRO A 43 -12.11 -3.38 -2.69
C PRO A 43 -12.76 -2.11 -2.16
N THR A 44 -13.61 -1.52 -2.98
CA THR A 44 -14.40 -0.33 -2.67
C THR A 44 -15.82 -0.53 -3.18
N ARG A 45 -16.76 0.34 -2.76
CA ARG A 45 -18.16 0.25 -3.20
C ARG A 45 -18.32 0.31 -4.73
N ASP A 46 -17.43 1.02 -5.41
CA ASP A 46 -17.52 1.29 -6.86
C ASP A 46 -16.52 0.46 -7.68
N GLY A 47 -15.84 -0.53 -7.08
CA GLY A 47 -14.83 -1.37 -7.74
C GLY A 47 -13.57 -1.53 -6.89
N GLN A 48 -12.40 -1.30 -7.47
CA GLN A 48 -11.11 -1.38 -6.78
C GLN A 48 -10.39 -0.04 -6.80
N CYS A 49 -9.64 0.25 -5.73
CA CYS A 49 -8.80 1.44 -5.64
C CYS A 49 -7.33 1.03 -5.57
N MET A 50 -6.53 1.53 -6.52
CA MET A 50 -5.08 1.35 -6.53
C MET A 50 -4.46 2.12 -5.36
N VAL A 51 -3.68 1.42 -4.56
CA VAL A 51 -2.96 1.92 -3.38
C VAL A 51 -1.53 1.36 -3.38
N TYR A 52 -0.69 1.82 -2.46
CA TYR A 52 0.64 1.25 -2.27
C TYR A 52 0.77 0.73 -0.84
N ARG A 53 1.46 -0.39 -0.66
CA ARG A 53 1.86 -0.89 0.65
C ARG A 53 3.33 -1.27 0.63
N CYS A 54 3.96 -1.26 1.79
CA CYS A 54 5.36 -1.64 1.91
C CYS A 54 5.47 -3.16 1.81
N GLU A 55 6.14 -3.62 0.76
CA GLU A 55 6.45 -5.04 0.58
C GLU A 55 7.94 -5.23 0.36
N GLU A 56 8.43 -6.39 0.73
CA GLU A 56 9.80 -6.78 0.39
C GLU A 56 9.83 -7.05 -1.12
N PRO A 57 10.71 -6.37 -1.87
CA PRO A 57 10.80 -6.62 -3.30
C PRO A 57 11.17 -8.08 -3.53
N ALA A 58 10.46 -8.74 -4.44
CA ALA A 58 10.79 -10.11 -4.81
C ALA A 58 12.27 -10.19 -5.20
N PRO A 59 13.02 -11.22 -4.75
CA PRO A 59 14.40 -11.39 -5.15
C PRO A 59 14.44 -11.39 -6.68
N MET A 60 15.28 -10.53 -7.25
CA MET A 60 15.52 -10.52 -8.69
C MET A 60 16.10 -11.89 -9.04
N VAL A 61 15.29 -12.79 -9.59
CA VAL A 61 15.78 -14.03 -10.20
C VAL A 61 16.23 -13.63 -11.61
N PRO A 62 17.55 -13.62 -11.90
CA PRO A 62 18.01 -13.42 -13.27
C PRO A 62 17.58 -14.64 -14.11
N ASP A 63 17.04 -14.39 -15.30
CA ASP A 63 16.81 -15.44 -16.31
C ASP A 63 18.11 -16.17 -16.70
#